data_AF-A0AAJ2JAQ0-F1
#
_entry.id   AF-A0AAJ2JAQ0-F1
#
_cell.length_a   1.000
_cell.length_b   1.000
_cell.length_c   1.000
_cell.angle_alpha   90.00
_cell.angle_beta   90.00
_cell.angle_gamma   90.00
#
_symmetry.space_group_name_H-M   'P 1'
#
loop_
_entity.id
_entity.type
_entity.pdbx_description
1 polymer ?
#
loop_
_entity_poly.entity_id
_entity_poly.type
_entity_poly.pdbx_seq_one_letter_code
_entity_poly.pdbx_strand_id
1 'polypeptide(L)'
;MLEEYAYQMTWATPEQEKLFRETAERAFDYARQLSRIVARPSTMDDFVHWHLWNDSIINTHRVPRFRVRTDIVVQTNQTPPRTGIYAAKDNPMASLQFAWTGGYGELCPAMALNDIGRAVLKQVGRDGLWGDAAALYRFLDGNRHLDPYGWSDVQAALAELAASTIAVSAFDLEDCEWHFVEPIPDAFEDIDGSYTGTDQPDLRPDRVAAGKRAPVAGWWYSPAQGSRRFFKQGDVFPAINSDWGDTFWIWAPDQTPPTMG
;
A
#
# COMPACT_ATOMS: atom_id res chain seq x y z
N MET A 1 21.41 -33.09 29.98
CA MET A 1 22.28 -34.03 29.24
C MET A 1 21.84 -34.16 27.77
N LEU A 2 21.47 -33.05 27.12
CA LEU A 2 21.07 -32.99 25.70
C LEU A 2 21.77 -31.83 24.93
N GLU A 3 22.39 -30.87 25.62
CA GLU A 3 23.08 -29.75 24.99
C GLU A 3 24.41 -30.15 24.32
N GLU A 4 25.07 -31.23 24.77
CA GLU A 4 26.33 -31.73 24.19
C GLU A 4 26.19 -32.28 22.77
N TYR A 5 24.98 -32.56 22.30
CA TYR A 5 24.70 -33.04 20.94
C TYR A 5 24.05 -31.99 20.02
N ALA A 6 23.90 -30.74 20.47
CA ALA A 6 23.26 -29.68 19.69
C ALA A 6 24.20 -29.02 18.66
N TYR A 7 25.49 -29.33 18.69
CA TYR A 7 26.54 -28.68 17.90
C TYR A 7 27.16 -29.69 16.93
N GLN A 8 26.97 -29.46 15.64
CA GLN A 8 27.35 -30.34 14.53
C GLN A 8 28.65 -29.87 13.86
N MET A 9 29.09 -28.62 14.10
CA MET A 9 30.31 -28.08 13.51
C MET A 9 31.53 -28.42 14.37
N THR A 10 32.18 -29.53 14.07
CA THR A 10 33.38 -30.01 14.79
C THR A 10 34.59 -29.07 14.73
N TRP A 11 34.53 -28.01 13.93
CA TRP A 11 35.59 -27.02 13.70
C TRP A 11 35.28 -25.64 14.32
N ALA A 12 34.12 -25.46 14.95
CA ALA A 12 33.66 -24.19 15.51
C ALA A 12 33.33 -24.34 17.01
N THR A 13 33.47 -23.25 17.78
CA THR A 13 32.89 -23.22 19.13
C THR A 13 31.36 -23.15 19.06
N PRO A 14 30.63 -23.53 20.13
CA PRO A 14 29.17 -23.39 20.19
C PRO A 14 28.66 -21.98 19.84
N GLU A 15 29.35 -20.93 20.26
CA GLU A 15 29.01 -19.54 19.96
C GLU A 15 29.22 -19.21 18.49
N GLN A 16 30.31 -19.71 17.89
CA GLN A 16 30.59 -19.54 16.46
C GLN A 16 29.57 -20.29 15.59
N GLU A 17 29.18 -21.51 15.98
CA GLU A 17 28.15 -22.28 15.28
C GLU A 17 26.77 -21.61 15.41
N LYS A 18 26.43 -21.07 16.58
CA LYS A 18 25.21 -20.29 16.78
C LYS A 18 25.19 -19.04 15.88
N LEU A 19 26.27 -18.25 15.89
CA LEU A 19 26.38 -17.06 15.04
C LEU A 19 26.29 -17.41 13.55
N PHE A 20 26.94 -18.49 13.12
CA PHE A 20 26.84 -18.99 11.75
C PHE A 20 25.40 -19.35 11.39
N ARG A 21 24.71 -20.12 12.23
CA ARG A 21 23.31 -20.50 12.00
C ARG A 21 22.40 -19.29 11.90
N GLU A 22 22.46 -18.37 12.86
CA GLU A 22 21.65 -17.15 12.86
C GLU A 22 21.91 -16.28 11.62
N THR A 23 23.17 -16.17 11.19
CA THR A 23 23.54 -15.41 9.99
C THR A 23 23.05 -16.10 8.71
N ALA A 24 23.22 -17.43 8.62
CA ALA A 24 22.78 -18.21 7.48
C ALA A 24 21.25 -18.19 7.35
N GLU A 25 20.53 -18.41 8.46
CA GLU A 25 19.06 -18.35 8.51
C GLU A 25 18.56 -16.98 8.03
N ARG A 26 19.12 -15.88 8.54
CA ARG A 26 18.78 -14.53 8.06
C ARG A 26 19.00 -14.34 6.56
N ALA A 27 20.12 -14.86 6.02
CA ALA A 27 20.41 -14.77 4.60
C ALA A 27 19.43 -15.60 3.75
N PHE A 28 19.11 -16.82 4.18
CA PHE A 28 18.15 -17.69 3.51
C PHE A 28 16.72 -17.14 3.59
N ASP A 29 16.31 -16.58 4.73
CA ASP A 29 15.01 -15.94 4.87
C ASP A 29 14.88 -14.73 3.96
N TYR A 30 15.89 -13.86 3.90
CA TYR A 30 15.88 -12.74 2.98
C TYR A 30 15.79 -13.19 1.51
N ALA A 31 16.58 -14.21 1.12
CA ALA A 31 16.52 -14.78 -0.23
C ALA A 31 15.15 -15.42 -0.55
N ARG A 32 14.51 -16.06 0.45
CA ARG A 32 13.16 -16.62 0.33
C ARG A 32 12.13 -15.52 0.10
N GLN A 33 12.22 -14.39 0.80
CA GLN A 33 11.31 -13.26 0.58
C GLN A 33 11.49 -12.64 -0.81
N LEU A 34 12.73 -12.43 -1.26
CA LEU A 34 13.00 -11.99 -2.65
C LEU A 34 12.42 -12.97 -3.67
N SER A 35 12.60 -14.27 -3.46
CA SER A 35 12.07 -15.31 -4.34
C SER A 35 10.54 -15.28 -4.40
N ARG A 36 9.86 -15.01 -3.27
CA ARG A 36 8.40 -14.84 -3.24
C ARG A 36 7.93 -13.62 -4.02
N ILE A 37 8.61 -12.48 -3.87
CA ILE A 37 8.28 -11.23 -4.57
C ILE A 37 8.41 -11.38 -6.10
N VAL A 38 9.42 -12.11 -6.56
CA VAL A 38 9.66 -12.31 -7.99
C VAL A 38 8.98 -13.56 -8.56
N ALA A 39 8.30 -14.36 -7.73
CA ALA A 39 7.67 -15.60 -8.14
C ALA A 39 6.56 -15.37 -9.18
N ARG A 40 6.30 -16.42 -9.98
CA ARG A 40 5.25 -16.47 -10.98
C ARG A 40 4.48 -17.80 -10.93
N PRO A 41 3.13 -17.78 -10.82
CA PRO A 41 2.27 -16.61 -10.62
C PRO A 41 2.59 -15.88 -9.30
N SER A 42 2.30 -14.58 -9.23
CA SER A 42 2.51 -13.81 -8.00
C SER A 42 1.67 -14.39 -6.86
N THR A 43 2.27 -14.53 -5.69
CA THR A 43 1.57 -14.89 -4.42
C THR A 43 1.58 -13.72 -3.44
N MET A 44 1.91 -12.51 -3.93
CA MET A 44 1.99 -11.29 -3.14
C MET A 44 0.64 -10.58 -3.09
N ASP A 45 -0.05 -10.68 -1.96
CA ASP A 45 -1.26 -9.89 -1.67
C ASP A 45 -0.93 -8.70 -0.75
N ASP A 46 -1.91 -7.84 -0.46
CA ASP A 46 -1.71 -6.67 0.42
C ASP A 46 -1.39 -7.08 1.87
N PHE A 47 -1.90 -8.23 2.35
CA PHE A 47 -1.58 -8.74 3.68
C PHE A 47 -0.10 -9.16 3.78
N VAL A 48 0.44 -9.82 2.75
CA VAL A 48 1.86 -10.18 2.69
C VAL A 48 2.75 -8.95 2.67
N HIS A 49 2.39 -7.91 1.91
CA HIS A 49 3.12 -6.64 1.90
C HIS A 49 3.09 -5.96 3.28
N TRP A 50 1.92 -5.90 3.92
CA TRP A 50 1.77 -5.40 5.30
C TRP A 50 2.64 -6.19 6.29
N HIS A 51 2.64 -7.51 6.19
CA HIS A 51 3.43 -8.36 7.08
C HIS A 51 4.93 -8.11 6.91
N LEU A 52 5.42 -8.03 5.66
CA LEU A 52 6.82 -7.71 5.35
C LEU A 52 7.23 -6.31 5.81
N TRP A 53 6.32 -5.34 5.75
CA TRP A 53 6.56 -3.99 6.27
C TRP A 53 6.86 -4.00 7.77
N ASN A 54 6.07 -4.76 8.53
CA ASN A 54 6.16 -4.82 9.99
C ASN A 54 7.30 -5.71 10.50
N ASP A 55 7.83 -6.62 9.68
CA ASP A 55 8.97 -7.49 10.02
C ASP A 55 10.31 -6.72 10.17
N SER A 56 10.27 -5.38 10.12
CA SER A 56 11.36 -4.47 10.52
C SER A 56 12.66 -4.59 9.71
N ILE A 57 12.59 -5.09 8.48
CA ILE A 57 13.75 -5.25 7.58
C ILE A 57 14.21 -3.91 6.98
N ILE A 58 13.37 -2.88 7.00
CA ILE A 58 13.58 -1.59 6.31
C ILE A 58 13.56 -0.45 7.34
N ASN A 59 14.37 0.60 7.13
CA ASN A 59 14.20 1.87 7.85
C ASN A 59 12.86 2.49 7.42
N THR A 60 11.82 2.25 8.19
CA THR A 60 10.43 2.61 7.87
C THR A 60 10.17 4.11 7.89
N HIS A 61 11.11 4.97 8.28
CA HIS A 61 10.86 6.41 8.43
C HIS A 61 11.35 7.25 7.25
N ARG A 62 12.19 6.69 6.37
CA ARG A 62 12.71 7.40 5.20
C ARG A 62 12.85 6.47 4.01
N VAL A 63 12.01 6.69 3.00
CA VAL A 63 11.89 5.82 1.83
C VAL A 63 12.25 6.57 0.53
N PRO A 64 12.68 5.87 -0.53
CA PRO A 64 12.84 6.49 -1.85
C PRO A 64 11.51 7.06 -2.35
N ARG A 65 11.55 8.17 -3.08
CA ARG A 65 10.36 8.67 -3.78
C ARG A 65 10.16 7.91 -5.07
N PHE A 66 8.90 7.65 -5.39
CA PHE A 66 8.51 6.97 -6.61
C PHE A 66 7.60 7.85 -7.46
N ARG A 67 7.60 7.59 -8.77
CA ARG A 67 6.67 8.17 -9.73
C ARG A 67 5.98 7.06 -10.50
N VAL A 68 4.65 7.10 -10.55
CA VAL A 68 3.87 6.23 -11.43
C VAL A 68 3.95 6.77 -12.87
N ARG A 69 4.46 5.96 -13.79
CA ARG A 69 4.59 6.28 -15.22
C ARG A 69 3.34 5.84 -15.96
N THR A 70 2.35 6.74 -16.01
CA THR A 70 1.07 6.49 -16.69
C THR A 70 1.19 6.38 -18.22
N ASP A 71 2.32 6.80 -18.78
CA ASP A 71 2.69 6.62 -20.18
C ASP A 71 3.14 5.18 -20.51
N ILE A 72 3.48 4.38 -19.51
CA ILE A 72 3.81 2.96 -19.67
C ILE A 72 2.60 2.16 -19.20
N VAL A 73 1.90 1.54 -20.14
CA VAL A 73 0.72 0.71 -19.88
C VAL A 73 1.00 -0.70 -20.37
N VAL A 74 0.80 -1.68 -19.50
CA VAL A 74 0.99 -3.11 -19.81
C VAL A 74 -0.28 -3.86 -19.42
N GLN A 75 -0.79 -4.72 -20.30
CA GLN A 75 -1.94 -5.55 -19.97
C GLN A 75 -1.50 -6.78 -19.17
N THR A 76 -2.40 -7.32 -18.35
CA THR A 76 -2.21 -8.66 -17.77
C THR A 76 -1.82 -9.70 -18.84
N ASN A 77 -0.95 -10.62 -18.47
CA ASN A 77 -0.32 -11.66 -19.31
C ASN A 77 0.63 -11.13 -20.40
N GLN A 78 1.07 -9.87 -20.31
CA GLN A 78 2.11 -9.33 -21.19
C GLN A 78 3.44 -9.16 -20.46
N THR A 79 4.53 -9.44 -21.18
CA THR A 79 5.88 -9.09 -20.73
C THR A 79 6.04 -7.56 -20.78
N PRO A 80 6.43 -6.92 -19.67
CA PRO A 80 6.57 -5.48 -19.65
C PRO A 80 7.79 -4.98 -20.45
N PRO A 81 7.78 -3.71 -20.89
CA PRO A 81 8.92 -3.10 -21.57
C PRO A 81 10.04 -2.69 -20.61
N ARG A 82 9.81 -2.70 -19.30
CA ARG A 82 10.81 -2.39 -18.26
C ARG A 82 10.77 -3.40 -17.12
N THR A 83 11.95 -3.73 -16.59
CA THR A 83 12.07 -4.55 -15.39
C THR A 83 11.81 -3.65 -14.19
N GLY A 84 10.98 -4.09 -13.25
CA GLY A 84 10.73 -3.38 -12.01
C GLY A 84 9.32 -3.57 -11.49
N ILE A 85 8.85 -2.60 -10.72
CA ILE A 85 7.58 -2.66 -10.00
C ILE A 85 6.47 -2.06 -10.85
N TYR A 86 5.31 -2.68 -10.80
CA TYR A 86 4.10 -2.25 -11.48
C TYR A 86 2.94 -2.13 -10.49
N ALA A 87 2.15 -1.08 -10.66
CA ALA A 87 0.93 -0.81 -9.90
C ALA A 87 -0.29 -0.90 -10.84
N ALA A 88 -1.40 -1.43 -10.33
CA ALA A 88 -2.64 -1.48 -11.11
C ALA A 88 -3.17 -0.05 -11.32
N LYS A 89 -3.65 0.24 -12.53
CA LYS A 89 -4.06 1.59 -12.96
C LYS A 89 -5.24 2.16 -12.17
N ASP A 90 -6.27 1.35 -11.95
CA ASP A 90 -7.57 1.81 -11.39
C ASP A 90 -7.91 1.15 -10.04
N ASN A 91 -6.96 0.42 -9.44
CA ASN A 91 -7.15 -0.23 -8.16
C ASN A 91 -5.95 0.04 -7.24
N PRO A 92 -5.99 1.09 -6.41
CA PRO A 92 -4.87 1.42 -5.52
C PRO A 92 -4.63 0.37 -4.43
N MET A 93 -5.60 -0.54 -4.21
CA MET A 93 -5.50 -1.64 -3.25
C MET A 93 -5.15 -2.98 -3.89
N ALA A 94 -4.98 -3.01 -5.20
CA ALA A 94 -4.41 -4.17 -5.86
C ALA A 94 -2.91 -4.27 -5.57
N SER A 95 -2.46 -5.49 -5.34
CA SER A 95 -1.09 -5.76 -4.90
C SER A 95 -0.09 -5.47 -6.01
N LEU A 96 1.02 -4.82 -5.64
CA LEU A 96 2.13 -4.53 -6.55
C LEU A 96 2.75 -5.82 -7.10
N GLN A 97 3.27 -5.76 -8.33
CA GLN A 97 4.04 -6.86 -8.91
C GLN A 97 5.41 -6.38 -9.38
N PHE A 98 6.45 -7.12 -9.01
CA PHE A 98 7.75 -6.99 -9.67
C PHE A 98 7.77 -7.87 -10.92
N ALA A 99 8.20 -7.36 -12.08
CA ALA A 99 8.24 -8.08 -13.34
C ALA A 99 9.55 -7.86 -14.13
N TRP A 100 9.96 -8.86 -14.93
CA TRP A 100 11.17 -8.83 -15.78
C TRP A 100 10.81 -8.56 -17.25
N THR A 101 11.68 -7.90 -18.01
CA THR A 101 11.49 -7.72 -19.48
C THR A 101 11.72 -8.98 -20.33
N GLY A 102 11.97 -10.14 -19.72
CA GLY A 102 12.24 -11.38 -20.44
C GLY A 102 12.04 -12.62 -19.57
N GLY A 103 12.09 -13.79 -20.20
CA GLY A 103 11.76 -15.06 -19.54
C GLY A 103 10.30 -15.10 -19.08
N TYR A 104 10.06 -15.67 -17.90
CA TYR A 104 8.76 -15.70 -17.22
C TYR A 104 8.46 -14.35 -16.53
N GLY A 105 8.54 -13.26 -17.29
CA GLY A 105 8.47 -11.89 -16.79
C GLY A 105 7.09 -11.24 -16.91
N GLU A 106 6.10 -11.94 -17.44
CA GLU A 106 4.75 -11.42 -17.63
C GLU A 106 4.10 -10.94 -16.32
N LEU A 107 3.30 -9.88 -16.43
CA LEU A 107 2.46 -9.41 -15.34
C LEU A 107 1.26 -10.34 -15.21
N CYS A 108 1.02 -10.87 -14.01
CA CYS A 108 -0.11 -11.74 -13.73
C CYS A 108 -1.37 -10.91 -13.42
N PRO A 109 -2.56 -11.53 -13.37
CA PRO A 109 -3.73 -10.86 -12.79
C PRO A 109 -3.42 -10.27 -11.42
N ALA A 110 -3.96 -9.10 -11.14
CA ALA A 110 -3.76 -8.40 -9.89
C ALA A 110 -4.50 -9.12 -8.75
N MET A 111 -3.85 -9.26 -7.59
CA MET A 111 -4.56 -9.64 -6.37
C MET A 111 -5.21 -8.41 -5.76
N ALA A 112 -6.53 -8.33 -5.93
CA ALA A 112 -7.38 -7.24 -5.49
C ALA A 112 -8.32 -7.70 -4.38
N LEU A 113 -8.67 -6.79 -3.47
CA LEU A 113 -9.67 -7.08 -2.43
C LEU A 113 -11.01 -7.43 -3.09
N ASN A 114 -11.54 -8.61 -2.79
CA ASN A 114 -12.87 -9.04 -3.21
C ASN A 114 -13.96 -8.44 -2.29
N ASP A 115 -15.20 -8.93 -2.38
CA ASP A 115 -16.30 -8.42 -1.54
C ASP A 115 -16.04 -8.56 -0.03
N ILE A 116 -15.40 -9.64 0.40
CA ILE A 116 -15.02 -9.85 1.80
C ILE A 116 -13.95 -8.84 2.20
N GLY A 117 -12.87 -8.74 1.42
CA GLY A 117 -11.78 -7.80 1.67
C GLY A 117 -12.26 -6.34 1.72
N ARG A 118 -13.15 -5.95 0.80
CA ARG A 118 -13.78 -4.62 0.76
C ARG A 118 -14.70 -4.38 1.95
N ALA A 119 -15.45 -5.39 2.41
CA ALA A 119 -16.28 -5.29 3.59
C ALA A 119 -15.45 -5.08 4.87
N VAL A 120 -14.34 -5.80 5.00
CA VAL A 120 -13.39 -5.63 6.11
C VAL A 120 -12.80 -4.23 6.08
N LEU A 121 -12.23 -3.81 4.93
CA LEU A 121 -11.65 -2.49 4.74
C LEU A 121 -12.64 -1.37 5.11
N LYS A 122 -13.91 -1.50 4.68
CA LYS A 122 -14.97 -0.55 5.01
C LYS A 122 -15.25 -0.47 6.51
N GLN A 123 -15.14 -1.58 7.23
CA GLN A 123 -15.45 -1.66 8.65
C GLN A 123 -14.29 -1.17 9.53
N VAL A 124 -13.05 -1.54 9.21
CA VAL A 124 -11.88 -1.26 10.07
C VAL A 124 -11.02 -0.11 9.57
N GLY A 125 -11.24 0.36 8.34
CA GLY A 125 -10.41 1.37 7.70
C GLY A 125 -9.07 0.81 7.22
N ARG A 126 -8.32 1.61 6.47
CA ARG A 126 -7.02 1.19 5.91
C ARG A 126 -5.97 0.97 7.02
N ASP A 127 -5.93 1.84 8.03
CA ASP A 127 -5.02 1.72 9.17
C ASP A 127 -5.27 0.46 10.01
N GLY A 128 -6.55 0.08 10.15
CA GLY A 128 -6.95 -1.11 10.90
C GLY A 128 -6.85 -2.40 10.09
N LEU A 129 -6.76 -2.32 8.76
CA LEU A 129 -6.68 -3.48 7.90
C LEU A 129 -5.36 -4.21 8.18
N TRP A 130 -5.48 -5.49 8.55
CA TRP A 130 -4.40 -6.38 9.02
C TRP A 130 -3.80 -6.07 10.40
N GLY A 131 -3.84 -4.83 10.87
CA GLY A 131 -3.24 -4.41 12.15
C GLY A 131 -4.15 -4.45 13.39
N ASP A 132 -5.46 -4.24 13.24
CA ASP A 132 -6.40 -4.22 14.38
C ASP A 132 -6.98 -5.61 14.63
N ALA A 133 -6.21 -6.47 15.31
CA ALA A 133 -6.61 -7.85 15.63
C ALA A 133 -7.98 -7.93 16.32
N ALA A 134 -8.32 -6.98 17.19
CA ALA A 134 -9.59 -6.98 17.90
C ALA A 134 -10.77 -6.63 16.98
N ALA A 135 -10.61 -5.65 16.07
CA ALA A 135 -11.65 -5.32 15.10
C ALA A 135 -11.83 -6.40 14.04
N LEU A 136 -10.72 -7.00 13.56
CA LEU A 136 -10.75 -8.12 12.63
C LEU A 136 -11.41 -9.36 13.26
N TYR A 137 -11.14 -9.63 14.54
CA TYR A 137 -11.84 -10.67 15.28
C TYR A 137 -13.35 -10.41 15.34
N ARG A 138 -13.77 -9.18 15.69
CA ARG A 138 -15.21 -8.82 15.70
C ARG A 138 -15.85 -8.96 14.32
N PHE A 139 -15.13 -8.64 13.26
CA PHE A 139 -15.60 -8.87 11.89
C PHE A 139 -15.86 -10.36 11.62
N LEU A 140 -14.90 -11.23 11.92
CA LEU A 140 -15.04 -12.67 11.73
C LEU A 140 -16.16 -13.26 12.59
N ASP A 141 -16.23 -12.86 13.87
CA ASP A 141 -17.26 -13.35 14.79
C ASP A 141 -18.68 -12.96 14.35
N GLY A 142 -18.85 -11.76 13.77
CA GLY A 142 -20.12 -11.34 13.17
C GLY A 142 -20.43 -12.01 11.83
N ASN A 143 -19.43 -12.60 11.17
CA ASN A 143 -19.52 -13.16 9.82
C ASN A 143 -18.99 -14.60 9.74
N ARG A 144 -19.25 -15.44 10.74
CA ARG A 144 -18.73 -16.82 10.82
C ARG A 144 -19.01 -17.70 9.58
N HIS A 145 -20.04 -17.35 8.82
CA HIS A 145 -20.39 -18.01 7.55
C HIS A 145 -19.38 -17.78 6.42
N LEU A 146 -18.52 -16.76 6.54
CA LEU A 146 -17.47 -16.43 5.56
C LEU A 146 -16.20 -17.25 5.73
N ASP A 147 -16.00 -17.92 6.87
CA ASP A 147 -14.79 -18.71 7.10
C ASP A 147 -14.93 -20.11 6.45
N PRO A 148 -14.10 -20.44 5.44
CA PRO A 148 -14.19 -21.72 4.74
C PRO A 148 -13.78 -22.92 5.60
N TYR A 149 -13.09 -22.70 6.73
CA TYR A 149 -12.60 -23.75 7.62
C TYR A 149 -13.47 -23.98 8.86
N GLY A 150 -14.56 -23.24 9.00
CA GLY A 150 -15.46 -23.29 10.15
C GLY A 150 -14.82 -22.64 11.37
N TRP A 151 -15.05 -21.33 11.52
CA TRP A 151 -14.63 -20.54 12.68
C TRP A 151 -15.42 -21.01 13.91
N SER A 152 -14.95 -22.09 14.54
CA SER A 152 -15.48 -22.59 15.80
C SER A 152 -15.11 -21.61 16.91
N ASP A 153 -15.93 -21.50 17.95
CA ASP A 153 -15.69 -20.59 19.08
C ASP A 153 -14.26 -20.74 19.63
N VAL A 154 -13.37 -19.78 19.36
CA VAL A 154 -12.00 -19.85 19.91
C VAL A 154 -11.58 -18.62 20.72
N GLN A 155 -11.02 -19.00 21.86
CA GLN A 155 -10.15 -18.35 22.84
C GLN A 155 -9.35 -17.15 22.31
N ALA A 156 -9.14 -16.16 23.18
CA ALA A 156 -8.42 -14.92 22.90
C ALA A 156 -7.05 -15.09 22.18
N ALA A 157 -6.39 -16.24 22.33
CA ALA A 157 -5.15 -16.57 21.63
C ALA A 157 -5.29 -16.69 20.10
N LEU A 158 -6.48 -16.95 19.56
CA LEU A 158 -6.71 -16.98 18.11
C LEU A 158 -7.06 -15.62 17.50
N ALA A 159 -7.27 -14.57 18.31
CA ALA A 159 -7.49 -13.23 17.78
C ALA A 159 -6.30 -12.73 16.95
N GLU A 160 -5.08 -13.18 17.28
CA GLU A 160 -3.86 -12.89 16.52
C GLU A 160 -3.86 -13.52 15.11
N LEU A 161 -4.63 -14.58 14.88
CA LEU A 161 -4.77 -15.21 13.56
C LEU A 161 -5.86 -14.57 12.69
N ALA A 162 -6.67 -13.65 13.23
CA ALA A 162 -7.80 -13.08 12.50
C ALA A 162 -7.38 -12.44 11.17
N ALA A 163 -6.25 -11.72 11.15
CA ALA A 163 -5.75 -11.08 9.94
C ALA A 163 -5.40 -12.09 8.84
N SER A 164 -4.66 -13.16 9.18
CA SER A 164 -4.28 -14.18 8.21
C SER A 164 -5.47 -15.02 7.75
N THR A 165 -6.41 -15.33 8.65
CA THR A 165 -7.65 -16.02 8.29
C THR A 165 -8.48 -15.21 7.29
N ILE A 166 -8.65 -13.91 7.53
CA ILE A 166 -9.35 -13.02 6.58
C ILE A 166 -8.60 -12.99 5.25
N ALA A 167 -7.28 -12.82 5.27
CA ALA A 167 -6.47 -12.69 4.06
C ALA A 167 -6.65 -13.88 3.10
N VAL A 168 -6.78 -15.11 3.61
CA VAL A 168 -7.00 -16.32 2.79
C VAL A 168 -8.24 -16.21 1.89
N SER A 169 -9.26 -15.44 2.29
CA SER A 169 -10.53 -15.33 1.58
C SER A 169 -10.82 -13.91 1.06
N ALA A 170 -9.93 -12.96 1.26
CA ALA A 170 -10.18 -11.54 1.02
C ALA A 170 -9.78 -11.05 -0.38
N PHE A 171 -9.18 -11.90 -1.21
CA PHE A 171 -8.62 -11.50 -2.50
C PHE A 171 -9.14 -12.36 -3.65
N ASP A 172 -9.36 -11.71 -4.80
CA ASP A 172 -9.57 -12.34 -6.09
C ASP A 172 -8.50 -11.88 -7.09
N LEU A 173 -8.31 -12.69 -8.12
CA LEU A 173 -7.45 -12.35 -9.26
C LEU A 173 -8.27 -11.60 -10.31
N GLU A 174 -7.82 -10.40 -10.65
CA GLU A 174 -8.48 -9.54 -11.64
C GLU A 174 -7.50 -9.14 -12.75
N ASP A 175 -7.92 -9.30 -14.01
CA ASP A 175 -7.18 -8.73 -15.14
C ASP A 175 -7.23 -7.21 -15.08
N CYS A 176 -6.11 -6.53 -15.34
CA CYS A 176 -6.04 -5.09 -15.28
C CYS A 176 -4.96 -4.51 -16.19
N GLU A 177 -4.93 -3.19 -16.25
CA GLU A 177 -3.82 -2.44 -16.82
C GLU A 177 -2.83 -2.07 -15.71
N TRP A 178 -1.54 -2.20 -16.03
CA TRP A 178 -0.44 -1.94 -15.13
C TRP A 178 0.34 -0.71 -15.55
N HIS A 179 0.71 0.11 -14.58
CA HIS A 179 1.64 1.23 -14.73
C HIS A 179 2.98 0.95 -14.08
N PHE A 180 4.06 1.37 -14.74
CA PHE A 180 5.40 1.22 -14.20
C PHE A 180 5.65 2.21 -13.05
N VAL A 181 6.25 1.72 -11.96
CA VAL A 181 6.66 2.54 -10.83
C VAL A 181 8.16 2.81 -10.94
N GLU A 182 8.50 4.07 -11.22
CA GLU A 182 9.88 4.52 -11.41
C GLU A 182 10.42 5.14 -10.12
N PRO A 183 11.53 4.62 -9.54
CA PRO A 183 12.20 5.30 -8.45
C PRO A 183 12.84 6.59 -8.97
N ILE A 184 12.70 7.68 -8.21
CA ILE A 184 13.33 8.96 -8.53
C ILE A 184 14.75 8.95 -7.92
N PRO A 185 15.81 9.03 -8.74
CA PRO A 185 17.19 9.02 -8.23
C PRO A 185 17.42 10.12 -7.20
N ASP A 186 18.11 9.76 -6.11
CA ASP A 186 18.49 10.66 -5.01
C ASP A 186 17.34 11.44 -4.34
N ALA A 187 16.09 11.04 -4.59
CA ALA A 187 14.93 11.64 -3.95
C ALA A 187 14.36 10.71 -2.89
N PHE A 188 14.20 11.24 -1.68
CA PHE A 188 13.66 10.52 -0.53
C PHE A 188 12.53 11.33 0.11
N GLU A 189 11.64 10.64 0.79
CA GLU A 189 10.60 11.24 1.61
C GLU A 189 10.57 10.60 3.00
N ASP A 190 10.21 11.43 3.97
CA ASP A 190 9.99 10.98 5.33
C ASP A 190 8.52 10.58 5.47
N ILE A 191 8.29 9.44 6.08
CA ILE A 191 6.96 8.89 6.34
C ILE A 191 6.83 8.60 7.84
N ASP A 192 5.60 8.42 8.31
CA ASP A 192 5.32 8.22 9.74
C ASP A 192 5.65 6.79 10.24
N GLY A 193 6.16 5.93 9.36
CA GLY A 193 6.50 4.54 9.65
C GLY A 193 5.32 3.57 9.61
N SER A 194 4.09 4.06 9.46
CA SER A 194 2.92 3.21 9.30
C SER A 194 2.91 2.57 7.90
N TYR A 195 2.27 1.40 7.77
CA TYR A 195 2.13 0.73 6.48
C TYR A 195 1.21 1.49 5.51
N THR A 196 0.23 2.20 6.05
CA THR A 196 -0.61 3.12 5.29
C THR A 196 0.19 4.34 4.84
N GLY A 197 1.30 4.61 5.52
CA GLY A 197 2.25 5.65 5.17
C GLY A 197 1.60 7.02 5.29
N THR A 198 1.88 7.89 4.32
CA THR A 198 1.24 9.20 4.25
C THR A 198 -0.08 9.18 3.50
N ASP A 199 -0.80 8.03 3.45
CA ASP A 199 -2.26 8.02 3.20
C ASP A 199 -2.95 8.76 4.35
N GLN A 200 -2.71 10.07 4.43
CA GLN A 200 -3.78 10.96 4.75
C GLN A 200 -4.78 10.71 3.62
N PRO A 201 -5.99 10.17 3.92
CA PRO A 201 -7.06 10.22 2.96
C PRO A 201 -7.08 11.64 2.43
N ASP A 202 -7.35 11.81 1.14
CA ASP A 202 -7.45 13.15 0.60
C ASP A 202 -8.63 13.86 1.29
N LEU A 203 -8.36 14.46 2.45
CA LEU A 203 -9.32 15.19 3.28
C LEU A 203 -9.65 16.53 2.64
N ARG A 204 -9.08 16.81 1.44
CA ARG A 204 -9.47 17.95 0.63
C ARG A 204 -10.92 17.73 0.22
N PRO A 205 -11.84 18.61 0.64
CA PRO A 205 -13.21 18.56 0.18
C PRO A 205 -13.25 18.78 -1.33
N ASP A 206 -14.13 18.07 -2.05
CA ASP A 206 -14.33 18.22 -3.49
C ASP A 206 -14.52 19.70 -3.90
N ARG A 207 -15.21 20.46 -3.05
CA ARG A 207 -15.39 21.90 -3.18
C ARG A 207 -15.57 22.56 -1.81
N VAL A 208 -15.18 23.82 -1.71
CA VAL A 208 -15.31 24.63 -0.49
C VAL A 208 -16.06 25.91 -0.83
N ALA A 209 -17.10 26.25 -0.05
CA ALA A 209 -17.83 27.50 -0.22
C ALA A 209 -16.96 28.72 0.11
N ALA A 210 -17.19 29.84 -0.58
CA ALA A 210 -16.59 31.12 -0.22
C ALA A 210 -16.89 31.52 1.24
N GLY A 211 -15.97 32.27 1.84
CA GLY A 211 -16.00 32.64 3.26
C GLY A 211 -15.47 31.56 4.21
N LYS A 212 -15.24 30.33 3.74
CA LYS A 212 -14.55 29.29 4.52
C LYS A 212 -13.03 29.38 4.35
N ARG A 213 -12.30 28.80 5.30
CA ARG A 213 -10.83 28.73 5.27
C ARG A 213 -10.36 27.59 4.36
N ALA A 214 -9.29 27.82 3.62
CA ALA A 214 -8.64 26.83 2.77
C ALA A 214 -8.10 25.68 3.64
N PRO A 215 -8.53 24.43 3.40
CA PRO A 215 -8.14 23.30 4.23
C PRO A 215 -6.68 22.89 4.00
N VAL A 216 -6.15 23.16 2.80
CA VAL A 216 -4.77 22.88 2.39
C VAL A 216 -4.23 24.01 1.50
N ALA A 217 -2.91 24.17 1.48
CA ALA A 217 -2.26 25.12 0.59
C ALA A 217 -2.19 24.58 -0.84
N GLY A 218 -2.46 25.42 -1.84
CA GLY A 218 -2.36 25.04 -3.25
C GLY A 218 -3.12 25.96 -4.20
N TRP A 219 -3.19 25.58 -5.47
CA TRP A 219 -3.97 26.24 -6.50
C TRP A 219 -5.42 25.75 -6.48
N TRP A 220 -6.33 26.71 -6.38
CA TRP A 220 -7.76 26.48 -6.43
C TRP A 220 -8.35 27.31 -7.57
N TYR A 221 -9.40 26.83 -8.21
CA TYR A 221 -10.14 27.60 -9.20
C TYR A 221 -11.60 27.72 -8.77
N SER A 222 -12.23 28.82 -9.20
CA SER A 222 -13.67 28.97 -9.08
C SER A 222 -14.26 29.16 -10.48
N PRO A 223 -15.30 28.39 -10.87
CA PRO A 223 -16.00 28.61 -12.13
C PRO A 223 -16.50 30.05 -12.31
N ALA A 224 -16.77 30.76 -11.20
CA ALA A 224 -17.20 32.16 -11.21
C ALA A 224 -16.12 33.17 -11.64
N GLN A 225 -14.83 32.82 -11.57
CA GLN A 225 -13.71 33.72 -11.90
C GLN A 225 -12.87 33.22 -13.09
N GLY A 226 -13.05 31.98 -13.53
CA GLY A 226 -12.39 31.40 -14.72
C GLY A 226 -10.89 31.17 -14.60
N SER A 227 -10.21 31.76 -13.61
CA SER A 227 -8.78 31.60 -13.35
C SER A 227 -8.50 30.88 -12.02
N ARG A 228 -7.34 30.21 -11.94
CA ARG A 228 -6.83 29.60 -10.70
C ARG A 228 -6.08 30.63 -9.86
N ARG A 229 -6.14 30.46 -8.55
CA ARG A 229 -5.44 31.28 -7.55
C ARG A 229 -4.81 30.39 -6.49
N PHE A 230 -3.59 30.74 -6.07
CA PHE A 230 -2.94 30.06 -4.97
C PHE A 230 -3.46 30.56 -3.61
N PHE A 231 -3.74 29.63 -2.70
CA PHE A 231 -4.12 29.88 -1.32
C PHE A 231 -3.17 29.13 -0.39
N LYS A 232 -2.80 29.76 0.73
CA LYS A 232 -2.17 29.07 1.86
C LYS A 232 -3.24 28.41 2.71
N GLN A 233 -2.85 27.37 3.45
CA GLN A 233 -3.74 26.76 4.42
C GLN A 233 -4.20 27.81 5.44
N GLY A 234 -5.51 27.86 5.69
CA GLY A 234 -6.14 28.85 6.57
C GLY A 234 -6.59 30.13 5.90
N ASP A 235 -6.18 30.43 4.65
CA ASP A 235 -6.64 31.60 3.90
C ASP A 235 -8.16 31.54 3.68
N VAL A 236 -8.85 32.68 3.75
CA VAL A 236 -10.29 32.73 3.51
C VAL A 236 -10.56 32.80 2.01
N PHE A 237 -11.37 31.87 1.51
CA PHE A 237 -11.83 31.89 0.12
C PHE A 237 -12.70 33.12 -0.14
N PRO A 238 -12.37 33.98 -1.11
CA PRO A 238 -13.16 35.16 -1.38
C PRO A 238 -14.49 34.78 -2.06
N ALA A 239 -15.53 35.54 -1.73
CA ALA A 239 -16.77 35.53 -2.50
C ALA A 239 -16.56 36.30 -3.80
N ILE A 240 -16.96 35.70 -4.92
CA ILE A 240 -16.91 36.34 -6.23
C ILE A 240 -18.37 36.63 -6.57
N ASN A 241 -18.73 37.90 -6.68
CA ASN A 241 -20.06 38.27 -7.16
C ASN A 241 -20.23 37.75 -8.58
N SER A 242 -21.04 36.71 -8.73
CA SER A 242 -21.45 36.16 -10.01
C SER A 242 -22.96 36.10 -10.05
N ASP A 243 -23.54 36.27 -11.23
CA ASP A 243 -24.99 36.18 -11.45
C ASP A 243 -25.52 34.73 -11.28
N TRP A 244 -24.64 33.77 -10.96
CA TRP A 244 -24.89 32.33 -11.01
C TRP A 244 -24.98 31.65 -9.63
N GLY A 245 -25.08 32.42 -8.54
CA GLY A 245 -25.28 31.90 -7.17
C GLY A 245 -24.01 31.84 -6.32
N ASP A 246 -24.00 30.96 -5.32
CA ASP A 246 -22.93 30.84 -4.32
C ASP A 246 -21.57 30.46 -4.96
N THR A 247 -20.52 31.17 -4.57
CA THR A 247 -19.16 30.90 -5.03
C THR A 247 -18.58 29.66 -4.34
N PHE A 248 -18.15 28.69 -5.13
CA PHE A 248 -17.36 27.55 -4.66
C PHE A 248 -15.95 27.57 -5.25
N TRP A 249 -14.99 27.11 -4.45
CA TRP A 249 -13.59 26.90 -4.82
C TRP A 249 -13.31 25.41 -4.90
N ILE A 250 -12.68 24.99 -5.99
CA ILE A 250 -12.39 23.60 -6.35
C ILE A 250 -10.88 23.44 -6.50
N TRP A 251 -10.34 22.31 -6.05
CA TRP A 251 -8.91 22.01 -6.21
C TRP A 251 -8.54 21.97 -7.70
N ALA A 252 -7.52 22.73 -8.10
CA ALA A 252 -7.07 22.71 -9.49
C ALA A 252 -6.29 21.42 -9.78
N PRO A 253 -6.56 20.71 -10.90
CA PRO A 253 -5.78 19.54 -11.27
C PRO A 253 -4.32 19.91 -11.59
N ASP A 254 -4.09 21.12 -12.11
CA ASP A 254 -2.74 21.68 -12.31
C ASP A 254 -2.33 22.57 -11.12
N GLN A 255 -1.26 22.15 -10.44
CA GLN A 255 -0.67 22.81 -9.26
C GLN A 255 0.63 23.58 -9.57
N THR A 256 1.01 23.69 -10.84
CA THR A 256 2.21 24.44 -11.23
C THR A 256 1.99 25.96 -11.16
N PRO A 257 2.98 26.76 -10.75
CA PRO A 257 2.88 28.21 -10.86
C PRO A 257 2.71 28.66 -12.33
N PRO A 258 1.89 29.68 -12.61
CA PRO A 258 1.77 30.22 -13.96
C PRO A 258 3.14 30.74 -14.44
N THR A 259 3.48 30.42 -15.67
CA THR A 259 4.71 30.87 -16.32
C THR A 259 4.65 32.39 -16.46
N MET A 260 5.62 33.12 -15.89
CA MET A 260 5.75 34.56 -16.17
C MET A 260 6.17 34.71 -17.63
N GLY A 261 5.29 35.28 -18.45
CA GLY A 261 5.59 35.80 -19.78
C GLY A 261 6.05 37.24 -19.73
#